data_AF-A0A7L5E1B9-F1
#
_entry.id   AF-A0A7L5E1B9-F1
#
_cell.length_a   1.000
_cell.length_b   1.000
_cell.length_c   1.000
_cell.angle_alpha   90.00
_cell.angle_beta   90.00
_cell.angle_gamma   90.00
#
_symmetry.space_group_name_H-M   'P 1'
#
loop_
_entity.id
_entity.type
_entity.pdbx_description
1 polymer ?
#
loop_
_entity_poly.entity_id
_entity_poly.type
_entity_poly.pdbx_seq_one_letter_code
_entity_poly.pdbx_strand_id
1 'polypeptide(L)'
;MIEFLKFLHLKFGISNDAASAVIITILTFLSGILITEFLNGIKAYNKRSNYRELLRINALSLMRGLNKQAVAYINLHEQITIEYTGTFEFQPKSISSVGVFQQIGYENLYDACFGGLENIFPIDKRNKSLAFSNLWAALEFINKFHEQSFSDVQKFIEMNSLYNGLRNESLGKVGELVEEIRIELHGKVIPYYLGQYFNEIEEIIVNLRNQDNYLSPKIMNDFYIQKLLALNRNRDNIQALQDFKHILHPVELNSALLETSLRYTNQSNVIEAYHVNFKELANSFFKTSVSVKNAYRVLCMHKEEVRRRK
;
A
#
# COMPACT_ATOMS: atom_id res chain seq x y z
N MET A 1 11.86 -50.99 48.45
CA MET A 1 10.52 -50.93 49.09
C MET A 1 10.51 -51.68 50.43
N ILE A 2 10.88 -52.97 50.46
CA ILE A 2 10.94 -53.79 51.69
C ILE A 2 11.90 -53.21 52.74
N GLU A 3 13.07 -52.71 52.34
CA GLU A 3 14.03 -52.06 53.26
C GLU A 3 13.52 -50.71 53.80
N PHE A 4 12.76 -49.97 52.99
CA PHE A 4 12.16 -48.70 53.40
C PHE A 4 10.96 -48.90 54.34
N LEU A 5 10.17 -49.95 54.12
CA LEU A 5 9.11 -50.38 55.04
C LEU A 5 9.69 -50.82 56.39
N LYS A 6 10.77 -51.61 56.39
CA LYS A 6 11.51 -51.97 57.61
C LYS A 6 12.07 -50.74 58.32
N PHE A 7 12.60 -49.76 57.59
CA PHE A 7 13.08 -48.49 58.16
C PHE A 7 11.95 -47.70 58.82
N LEU A 8 10.78 -47.57 58.19
CA LEU A 8 9.63 -46.87 58.76
C LEU A 8 9.07 -47.59 59.99
N HIS A 9 9.02 -48.92 59.96
CA HIS A 9 8.61 -49.75 61.10
C HIS A 9 9.56 -49.58 62.29
N LEU A 10 10.87 -49.64 62.05
CA LEU A 10 11.91 -49.50 63.09
C LEU A 10 12.04 -48.08 63.66
N LYS A 11 11.81 -47.04 62.86
CA LYS A 11 11.99 -45.64 63.29
C LYS A 11 10.75 -44.96 63.86
N PHE A 12 9.56 -45.34 63.40
CA PHE A 12 8.31 -44.68 63.78
C PHE A 12 7.30 -45.61 64.48
N GLY A 13 7.62 -46.90 64.65
CA GLY A 13 6.74 -47.87 65.33
C GLY A 13 5.44 -48.18 64.56
N ILE A 14 5.37 -47.82 63.29
CA ILE A 14 4.19 -48.02 62.43
C ILE A 14 4.17 -49.47 61.97
N SER A 15 3.03 -50.17 62.07
CA SER A 15 2.92 -51.55 61.56
C SER A 15 3.21 -51.59 60.05
N ASN A 16 3.80 -52.70 59.58
CA ASN A 16 4.16 -52.82 58.15
C ASN A 16 2.94 -52.63 57.23
N ASP A 17 1.75 -53.03 57.67
CA ASP A 17 0.49 -52.85 56.93
C ASP A 17 0.08 -51.37 56.86
N ALA A 18 0.18 -50.64 57.97
CA ALA A 18 -0.11 -49.20 58.01
C ALA A 18 0.92 -48.39 57.19
N ALA A 19 2.21 -48.75 57.27
CA ALA A 19 3.26 -48.12 56.46
C ALA A 19 3.07 -48.39 54.96
N SER A 20 2.65 -49.60 54.60
CA SER A 20 2.33 -49.97 53.21
C SER A 20 1.13 -49.18 52.68
N ALA A 21 0.07 -49.07 53.48
CA ALA A 21 -1.10 -48.26 53.12
C ALA A 21 -0.73 -46.79 52.88
N VAL A 22 0.06 -46.18 53.77
CA VAL A 22 0.55 -44.79 53.62
C VAL A 22 1.35 -44.61 52.33
N ILE A 23 2.28 -45.53 52.04
CA ILE A 23 3.07 -45.47 50.80
C ILE A 23 2.19 -45.62 49.56
N ILE A 24 1.24 -46.56 49.58
CA ILE A 24 0.30 -46.76 48.47
C ILE A 24 -0.53 -45.48 48.26
N THR A 25 -1.02 -44.84 49.32
CA THR A 25 -1.78 -43.57 49.21
C THR A 25 -0.92 -42.44 48.62
N ILE A 26 0.32 -42.27 49.08
CA ILE A 26 1.25 -41.26 48.54
C ILE A 26 1.56 -41.55 47.07
N LEU A 27 1.87 -42.79 46.71
CA LEU A 27 2.12 -43.18 45.32
C LEU A 27 0.89 -42.95 44.44
N THR A 28 -0.30 -43.32 44.90
CA THR A 28 -1.56 -43.10 44.17
C THR A 28 -1.81 -41.61 43.94
N PHE A 29 -1.56 -40.77 44.95
CA PHE A 29 -1.69 -39.32 44.85
C PHE A 29 -0.67 -38.72 43.85
N LEU A 30 0.60 -39.11 43.97
CA LEU A 30 1.66 -38.68 43.05
C LEU A 30 1.39 -39.14 41.62
N SER A 31 0.94 -40.39 41.43
CA SER A 31 0.53 -40.90 40.12
C SER A 31 -0.66 -40.13 39.56
N GLY A 32 -1.65 -39.77 40.37
CA GLY A 32 -2.78 -38.93 39.96
C GLY A 32 -2.34 -37.55 39.45
N ILE A 33 -1.41 -36.90 40.16
CA ILE A 33 -0.81 -35.63 39.72
C ILE A 33 -0.05 -35.82 38.40
N LEU A 34 0.80 -36.83 38.31
CA LEU A 34 1.59 -37.11 37.11
C LEU A 34 0.72 -37.40 35.88
N ILE A 35 -0.35 -38.18 36.04
CA ILE A 35 -1.30 -38.46 34.96
C ILE A 35 -2.00 -37.17 34.52
N THR A 36 -2.40 -36.33 35.47
CA THR A 36 -3.06 -35.05 35.17
C THR A 36 -2.14 -34.12 34.39
N GLU A 37 -0.90 -33.94 34.85
CA GLU A 37 0.13 -33.15 34.16
C GLU A 37 0.47 -33.71 32.78
N PHE A 38 0.54 -35.05 32.65
CA PHE A 38 0.75 -35.69 31.36
C PHE A 38 -0.38 -35.42 30.37
N LEU A 39 -1.64 -35.56 30.79
CA LEU A 39 -2.81 -35.26 29.97
C LEU A 39 -2.89 -33.77 29.60
N ASN A 40 -2.57 -32.87 30.53
CA ASN A 40 -2.46 -31.44 30.27
C ASN A 40 -1.35 -31.14 29.27
N GLY A 41 -0.21 -31.81 29.38
CA GLY A 41 0.90 -31.75 28.42
C GLY A 41 0.47 -32.15 27.02
N ILE A 42 -0.28 -33.25 26.86
CA ILE A 42 -0.82 -33.69 25.57
C ILE A 42 -1.79 -32.64 24.99
N LYS A 43 -2.73 -32.15 25.80
CA LYS A 43 -3.69 -31.11 25.37
C LYS A 43 -2.98 -29.85 24.90
N ALA A 44 -1.99 -29.39 25.66
CA ALA A 44 -1.18 -28.23 25.33
C ALA A 44 -0.37 -28.45 24.05
N TYR A 45 0.25 -29.64 23.88
CA TYR A 45 0.96 -30.00 22.67
C TYR A 45 0.06 -29.97 21.42
N ASN A 46 -1.13 -30.56 21.50
CA ASN A 46 -2.11 -30.55 20.40
C ASN A 46 -2.57 -29.14 20.07
N LYS A 47 -2.87 -28.31 21.09
CA LYS A 47 -3.24 -26.90 20.92
C LYS A 47 -2.14 -26.12 20.19
N ARG A 48 -0.88 -26.24 20.64
CA ARG A 48 0.29 -25.63 19.98
C ARG A 48 0.48 -26.13 18.55
N SER A 49 0.27 -27.42 18.31
CA SER A 49 0.36 -28.00 16.97
C SER A 49 -0.66 -27.39 16.01
N ASN A 50 -1.91 -27.24 16.44
CA ASN A 50 -2.96 -26.61 15.65
C ASN A 50 -2.64 -25.15 15.34
N TYR A 51 -2.16 -24.38 16.32
CA TYR A 51 -1.75 -23.00 16.10
C TYR A 51 -0.56 -22.87 15.14
N ARG A 52 0.42 -23.78 15.19
CA ARG A 52 1.51 -23.79 14.21
C ARG A 52 1.02 -24.06 12.79
N GLU A 53 0.05 -24.97 12.62
CA GLU A 53 -0.54 -25.22 11.29
C GLU A 53 -1.33 -24.01 10.79
N LEU A 54 -2.13 -23.37 11.66
CA LEU A 54 -2.83 -22.13 11.32
C LEU A 54 -1.84 -21.03 10.95
N LEU A 55 -0.73 -20.87 11.70
CA LEU A 55 0.33 -19.93 11.36
C LEU A 55 0.92 -20.22 9.98
N ARG A 56 1.19 -21.49 9.66
CA ARG A 56 1.74 -21.90 8.34
C ARG A 56 0.82 -21.48 7.20
N ILE A 57 -0.46 -21.84 7.28
CA ILE A 57 -1.46 -21.56 6.24
C ILE A 57 -1.67 -20.04 6.10
N ASN A 58 -1.81 -19.33 7.22
CA ASN A 58 -2.10 -17.90 7.20
C ASN A 58 -0.89 -17.05 6.82
N ALA A 59 0.35 -17.46 7.16
CA ALA A 59 1.56 -16.78 6.70
C ALA A 59 1.71 -16.89 5.17
N LEU A 60 1.41 -18.06 4.58
CA LEU A 60 1.38 -18.20 3.12
C LEU A 60 0.34 -17.29 2.47
N SER A 61 -0.86 -17.24 3.04
CA SER A 61 -1.94 -16.35 2.58
C SER A 61 -1.54 -14.87 2.70
N LEU A 62 -0.91 -14.50 3.81
CA LEU A 62 -0.39 -13.15 4.08
C LEU A 62 0.62 -12.70 3.01
N MET A 63 1.61 -13.53 2.70
CA MET A 63 2.58 -13.22 1.63
C MET A 63 1.90 -13.00 0.28
N ARG A 64 0.94 -13.86 -0.09
CA ARG A 64 0.20 -13.74 -1.35
C ARG A 64 -0.64 -12.46 -1.37
N GLY A 65 -1.30 -12.12 -0.27
CA GLY A 65 -2.06 -10.89 -0.12
C GLY A 65 -1.19 -9.64 -0.26
N LEU A 66 -0.04 -9.62 0.43
CA LEU A 66 0.95 -8.54 0.33
C LEU A 66 1.44 -8.34 -1.12
N ASN A 67 1.80 -9.42 -1.83
CA ASN A 67 2.23 -9.32 -3.22
C ASN A 67 1.11 -8.81 -4.14
N LYS A 68 -0.12 -9.30 -3.97
CA LYS A 68 -1.27 -8.85 -4.77
C LYS A 68 -1.55 -7.36 -4.54
N GLN A 69 -1.45 -6.90 -3.30
CA GLN A 69 -1.61 -5.49 -2.96
C GLN A 69 -0.47 -4.63 -3.53
N ALA A 70 0.77 -5.11 -3.47
CA ALA A 70 1.91 -4.43 -4.08
C ALA A 70 1.74 -4.25 -5.60
N VAL A 71 1.27 -5.29 -6.30
CA VAL A 71 0.95 -5.22 -7.73
C VAL A 71 -0.20 -4.23 -8.00
N ALA A 72 -1.22 -4.19 -7.15
CA ALA A 72 -2.29 -3.20 -7.29
C ALA A 72 -1.77 -1.76 -7.20
N TYR A 73 -0.81 -1.47 -6.31
CA TYR A 73 -0.15 -0.16 -6.27
C TYR A 73 0.74 0.12 -7.47
N ILE A 74 1.45 -0.88 -8.01
CA ILE A 74 2.20 -0.70 -9.27
C ILE A 74 1.25 -0.31 -10.40
N ASN A 75 0.16 -1.06 -10.58
CA ASN A 75 -0.79 -0.78 -11.65
C ASN A 75 -1.42 0.61 -11.50
N LEU A 76 -1.68 1.06 -10.26
CA LEU A 76 -2.14 2.42 -10.02
C LEU A 76 -1.05 3.45 -10.33
N HIS A 77 0.17 3.22 -9.85
CA HIS A 77 1.33 4.07 -10.10
C HIS A 77 1.57 4.30 -11.60
N GLU A 78 1.48 3.24 -12.41
CA GLU A 78 1.61 3.31 -13.87
C GLU A 78 0.50 4.15 -14.54
N GLN A 79 -0.68 4.25 -13.92
CA GLN A 79 -1.76 5.14 -14.39
C GLN A 79 -1.53 6.60 -14.00
N ILE A 80 -0.82 6.87 -12.89
CA ILE A 80 -0.62 8.23 -12.34
C ILE A 80 0.43 8.98 -13.18
N THR A 81 -0.04 9.48 -14.33
CA THR A 81 0.74 10.32 -15.22
C THR A 81 -0.13 11.50 -15.68
N ILE A 82 0.50 12.65 -15.95
CA ILE A 82 -0.20 13.86 -16.44
C ILE A 82 -0.78 13.67 -17.85
N GLU A 83 -0.34 12.64 -18.56
CA GLU A 83 -0.77 12.28 -19.91
C GLU A 83 -1.98 11.33 -19.87
N TYR A 84 -2.28 10.72 -18.73
CA TYR A 84 -3.39 9.79 -18.58
C TYR A 84 -4.73 10.51 -18.61
N THR A 85 -5.59 10.11 -19.56
CA THR A 85 -6.93 10.68 -19.78
C THR A 85 -8.06 9.73 -19.38
N GLY A 86 -7.74 8.54 -18.89
CA GLY A 86 -8.72 7.56 -18.43
C GLY A 86 -9.23 7.79 -17.01
N THR A 87 -10.06 6.88 -16.52
CA THR A 87 -10.48 6.85 -15.11
C THR A 87 -9.45 6.08 -14.29
N PHE A 88 -8.95 6.66 -13.20
CA PHE A 88 -8.03 5.96 -12.31
C PHE A 88 -8.74 4.79 -11.62
N GLU A 89 -8.27 3.58 -11.88
CA GLU A 89 -8.82 2.38 -11.29
C GLU A 89 -7.89 1.84 -10.21
N PHE A 90 -8.38 1.81 -8.97
CA PHE A 90 -7.73 1.14 -7.86
C PHE A 90 -8.66 0.11 -7.22
N GLN A 91 -8.24 -1.14 -7.25
CA GLN A 91 -8.95 -2.23 -6.58
C GLN A 91 -8.15 -2.71 -5.37
N PRO A 92 -8.50 -2.29 -4.15
CA PRO A 92 -7.84 -2.78 -2.94
C PRO A 92 -8.00 -4.29 -2.83
N LYS A 93 -6.92 -4.98 -2.43
CA LYS A 93 -6.92 -6.42 -2.19
C LYS A 93 -7.03 -6.66 -0.70
N SER A 94 -8.05 -7.41 -0.31
CA SER A 94 -8.22 -7.86 1.07
C SER A 94 -7.13 -8.87 1.44
N ILE A 95 -6.58 -8.71 2.65
CA ILE A 95 -5.60 -9.63 3.23
C ILE A 95 -6.24 -10.27 4.47
N SER A 96 -7.14 -11.24 4.23
CA SER A 96 -7.96 -11.86 5.28
C SER A 96 -7.17 -12.55 6.39
N SER A 97 -5.93 -12.98 6.11
CA SER A 97 -5.07 -13.62 7.09
C SER A 97 -4.74 -12.72 8.28
N VAL A 98 -4.77 -11.39 8.12
CA VAL A 98 -4.53 -10.44 9.22
C VAL A 98 -5.58 -10.61 10.31
N GLY A 99 -6.87 -10.69 9.95
CA GLY A 99 -7.95 -10.91 10.91
C GLY A 99 -7.83 -12.25 11.64
N VAL A 100 -7.38 -13.30 10.93
CA VAL A 100 -7.12 -14.61 11.55
C VAL A 100 -5.97 -14.52 12.56
N PHE A 101 -4.88 -13.83 12.23
CA PHE A 101 -3.76 -13.62 13.16
C PHE A 101 -4.19 -12.83 14.41
N GLN A 102 -5.04 -11.81 14.27
CA GLN A 102 -5.60 -11.06 15.39
C GLN A 102 -6.46 -11.94 16.30
N GLN A 103 -7.32 -12.79 15.72
CA GLN A 103 -8.18 -13.70 16.49
C GLN A 103 -7.39 -14.77 17.26
N ILE A 104 -6.32 -15.31 16.66
CA ILE A 104 -5.45 -16.25 17.38
C ILE A 104 -4.69 -15.52 18.49
N GLY A 105 -4.18 -14.33 18.20
CA GLY A 105 -3.46 -13.47 19.15
C GLY A 105 -1.97 -13.80 19.27
N TYR A 106 -1.21 -12.78 19.67
CA TYR A 106 0.25 -12.86 19.83
C TYR A 106 0.68 -13.97 20.78
N GLU A 107 0.09 -14.00 21.98
CA GLU A 107 0.50 -14.91 23.07
C GLU A 107 0.31 -16.38 22.68
N ASN A 108 -0.82 -16.73 22.07
CA ASN A 108 -1.09 -18.11 21.64
C ASN A 108 -0.12 -18.57 20.55
N LEU A 109 0.24 -17.69 19.61
CA LEU A 109 1.22 -18.01 18.57
C LEU A 109 2.64 -18.07 19.12
N TYR A 110 2.97 -17.18 20.05
CA TYR A 110 4.25 -17.19 20.74
C TYR A 110 4.41 -18.49 21.54
N ASP A 111 3.43 -18.86 22.36
CA ASP A 111 3.43 -20.12 23.10
C ASP A 111 3.52 -21.32 22.15
N ALA A 112 2.78 -21.32 21.04
CA ALA A 112 2.86 -22.36 20.02
C ALA A 112 4.26 -22.53 19.43
N CYS A 113 4.99 -21.43 19.25
CA CYS A 113 6.35 -21.43 18.73
C CYS A 113 7.42 -21.69 19.81
N PHE A 114 7.21 -21.31 21.07
CA PHE A 114 8.27 -21.25 22.09
C PHE A 114 7.99 -22.00 23.40
N GLY A 115 6.74 -22.19 23.83
CA GLY A 115 6.39 -22.63 25.20
C GLY A 115 6.33 -24.14 25.46
N GLY A 116 6.74 -24.98 24.51
CA GLY A 116 6.73 -26.45 24.66
C GLY A 116 8.08 -27.07 25.01
N LEU A 117 8.05 -28.27 25.61
CA LEU A 117 9.24 -29.09 25.89
C LEU A 117 10.05 -29.38 24.61
N GLU A 118 9.39 -29.38 23.45
CA GLU A 118 10.02 -29.48 22.13
C GLU A 118 11.02 -28.35 21.81
N ASN A 119 11.03 -27.27 22.60
CA ASN A 119 11.92 -26.12 22.44
C ASN A 119 12.97 -26.00 23.58
N ILE A 120 13.19 -27.03 24.39
CA ILE A 120 14.20 -27.02 25.48
C ILE A 120 15.64 -26.94 24.94
N PHE A 121 15.92 -27.54 23.78
CA PHE A 121 17.22 -27.49 23.11
C PHE A 121 17.12 -26.81 21.72
N PRO A 122 16.77 -25.52 21.64
CA PRO A 122 16.58 -24.86 20.36
C PRO A 122 17.94 -24.43 19.80
N ILE A 123 18.42 -25.14 18.79
CA ILE A 123 19.67 -24.84 18.04
C ILE A 123 19.59 -23.44 17.36
N ASP A 124 18.41 -22.84 17.24
CA ASP A 124 18.23 -21.53 16.59
C ASP A 124 17.18 -20.60 17.25
N LYS A 125 17.22 -20.47 18.58
CA LYS A 125 16.26 -19.63 19.33
C LYS A 125 16.24 -18.17 18.86
N ARG A 126 17.43 -17.63 18.54
CA ARG A 126 17.59 -16.23 18.13
C ARG A 126 16.95 -15.96 16.76
N ASN A 127 17.23 -16.76 15.73
CA ASN A 127 16.63 -16.51 14.42
C ASN A 127 15.13 -16.79 14.44
N LYS A 128 14.67 -17.78 15.23
CA LYS A 128 13.24 -18.04 15.40
C LYS A 128 12.51 -16.87 16.05
N SER A 129 13.09 -16.27 17.10
CA SER A 129 12.55 -15.06 17.72
C SER A 129 12.50 -13.89 16.75
N LEU A 130 13.58 -13.66 16.00
CA LEU A 130 13.64 -12.58 15.00
C LEU A 130 12.62 -12.79 13.87
N ALA A 131 12.47 -14.03 13.40
CA ALA A 131 11.45 -14.39 12.42
C ALA A 131 10.03 -14.13 12.94
N PHE A 132 9.75 -14.48 14.20
CA PHE A 132 8.46 -14.20 14.83
C PHE A 132 8.18 -12.71 14.93
N SER A 133 9.16 -11.91 15.39
CA SER A 133 9.06 -10.45 15.44
C SER A 133 8.83 -9.84 14.05
N ASN A 134 9.52 -10.34 13.01
CA ASN A 134 9.34 -9.86 11.63
C ASN A 134 7.94 -10.17 11.09
N LEU A 135 7.39 -11.36 11.38
CA LEU A 135 6.01 -11.70 11.03
C LEU A 135 5.02 -10.75 11.71
N TRP A 136 5.23 -10.47 13.01
CA TRP A 136 4.34 -9.59 13.74
C TRP A 136 4.44 -8.13 13.29
N ALA A 137 5.64 -7.64 13.03
CA ALA A 137 5.87 -6.32 12.45
C ALA A 137 5.19 -6.17 11.09
N ALA A 138 5.14 -7.23 10.27
CA ALA A 138 4.39 -7.22 9.01
C ALA A 138 2.87 -7.06 9.23
N LEU A 139 2.31 -7.69 10.27
CA LEU A 139 0.90 -7.52 10.62
C LEU A 139 0.60 -6.11 11.10
N GLU A 140 1.46 -5.54 11.95
CA GLU A 140 1.35 -4.14 12.39
C GLU A 140 1.46 -3.16 11.23
N PHE A 141 2.40 -3.39 10.31
CA PHE A 141 2.52 -2.61 9.08
C PHE A 141 1.20 -2.61 8.30
N ILE A 142 0.60 -3.78 8.07
CA ILE A 142 -0.67 -3.83 7.32
C ILE A 142 -1.78 -3.11 8.07
N ASN A 143 -1.91 -3.33 9.38
CA ASN A 143 -2.96 -2.66 10.17
C ASN A 143 -2.85 -1.14 10.12
N LYS A 144 -1.63 -0.59 10.10
CA LYS A 144 -1.41 0.86 10.02
C LYS A 144 -1.61 1.41 8.61
N PHE A 145 -1.05 0.73 7.61
CA PHE A 145 -0.95 1.30 6.26
C PHE A 145 -2.09 0.90 5.32
N HIS A 146 -2.82 -0.20 5.59
CA HIS A 146 -3.89 -0.66 4.69
C HIS A 146 -5.04 0.34 4.61
N GLU A 147 -5.57 0.80 5.75
CA GLU A 147 -6.64 1.80 5.77
C GLU A 147 -6.17 3.17 5.29
N GLN A 148 -5.00 3.61 5.75
CA GLN A 148 -4.44 4.91 5.38
C GLN A 148 -4.21 5.03 3.87
N SER A 149 -3.63 4.00 3.26
CA SER A 149 -3.34 4.01 1.82
C SER A 149 -4.61 4.00 0.96
N PHE A 150 -5.73 3.42 1.42
CA PHE A 150 -7.00 3.53 0.72
C PHE A 150 -7.53 4.97 0.76
N SER A 151 -7.44 5.62 1.92
CA SER A 151 -7.79 7.04 2.06
C SER A 151 -6.92 7.93 1.18
N ASP A 152 -5.62 7.62 1.03
CA ASP A 152 -4.70 8.38 0.19
C ASP A 152 -5.07 8.28 -1.30
N VAL A 153 -5.54 7.11 -1.76
CA VAL A 153 -6.02 6.94 -3.14
C VAL A 153 -7.28 7.78 -3.39
N GLN A 154 -8.25 7.74 -2.48
CA GLN A 154 -9.47 8.54 -2.63
C GLN A 154 -9.14 10.04 -2.65
N LYS A 155 -8.29 10.48 -1.72
CA LYS A 155 -7.82 11.87 -1.66
C LYS A 155 -7.11 12.29 -2.96
N PHE A 156 -6.27 11.42 -3.53
CA PHE A 156 -5.65 11.67 -4.83
C PHE A 156 -6.70 11.86 -5.94
N ILE A 157 -7.66 10.94 -6.05
CA ILE A 157 -8.72 10.99 -7.08
C ILE A 157 -9.52 12.28 -6.96
N GLU A 158 -9.93 12.65 -5.75
CA GLU A 158 -10.67 13.89 -5.47
C GLU A 158 -9.86 15.13 -5.82
N MET A 159 -8.60 15.21 -5.37
CA MET A 159 -7.72 16.35 -5.66
C MET A 159 -7.44 16.48 -7.15
N ASN A 160 -7.10 15.39 -7.84
CA ASN A 160 -6.85 15.42 -9.27
C ASN A 160 -8.11 15.82 -10.05
N SER A 161 -9.28 15.31 -9.66
CA SER A 161 -10.56 15.69 -10.27
C SER A 161 -10.86 17.17 -10.08
N LEU A 162 -10.66 17.71 -8.88
CA LEU A 162 -10.80 19.15 -8.58
C LEU A 162 -9.89 20.01 -9.46
N TYR A 163 -8.59 19.71 -9.51
CA TYR A 163 -7.64 20.49 -10.30
C TYR A 163 -7.89 20.37 -11.81
N ASN A 164 -8.28 19.18 -12.28
CA ASN A 164 -8.68 18.97 -13.66
C ASN A 164 -9.94 19.78 -14.02
N GLY A 165 -10.93 19.83 -13.11
CA GLY A 165 -12.14 20.65 -13.26
C GLY A 165 -11.81 22.13 -13.37
N LEU A 166 -11.03 22.67 -12.43
CA LEU A 166 -10.60 24.08 -12.45
C LEU A 166 -9.78 24.42 -13.71
N ARG A 167 -8.92 23.50 -14.17
CA ARG A 167 -8.17 23.68 -15.42
C ARG A 167 -9.10 23.71 -16.63
N ASN A 168 -10.11 22.82 -16.67
CA ASN A 168 -11.06 22.77 -17.78
C ASN A 168 -11.94 24.02 -17.84
N GLU A 169 -12.34 24.55 -16.68
CA GLU A 169 -13.06 25.82 -16.59
C GLU A 169 -12.22 26.97 -17.14
N SER A 170 -10.96 27.10 -16.71
CA SER A 170 -10.08 28.16 -17.20
C SER A 170 -9.73 28.00 -18.69
N LEU A 171 -9.56 26.76 -19.15
CA LEU A 171 -9.36 26.45 -20.57
C LEU A 171 -10.59 26.78 -21.42
N GLY A 172 -11.79 26.56 -20.89
CA GLY A 172 -13.05 26.95 -21.51
C GLY A 172 -13.08 28.45 -21.78
N LYS A 173 -12.70 29.26 -20.80
CA LYS A 173 -12.59 30.72 -20.95
C LYS A 173 -11.56 31.16 -22.00
N VAL A 174 -10.43 30.46 -22.11
CA VAL A 174 -9.46 30.71 -23.20
C VAL A 174 -10.10 30.42 -24.56
N GLY A 175 -10.81 29.28 -24.66
CA GLY A 175 -11.53 28.90 -25.87
C GLY A 175 -12.60 29.92 -26.28
N GLU A 176 -13.39 30.41 -25.33
CA GLU A 176 -14.39 31.46 -25.54
C GLU A 176 -13.76 32.74 -26.10
N LEU A 177 -12.71 33.27 -25.45
CA LEU A 177 -12.03 34.49 -25.90
C LEU A 177 -11.40 34.34 -27.29
N VAL A 178 -10.80 33.18 -27.58
CA VAL A 178 -10.23 32.91 -28.91
C VAL A 178 -11.34 32.80 -29.96
N GLU A 179 -12.47 32.17 -29.64
CA GLU A 179 -13.60 32.07 -30.57
C GLU A 179 -14.26 33.42 -30.82
N GLU A 180 -14.38 34.29 -29.80
CA GLU A 180 -14.85 35.66 -29.96
C GLU A 180 -13.98 36.45 -30.94
N ILE A 181 -12.64 36.34 -30.83
CA ILE A 181 -11.71 36.94 -31.80
C ILE A 181 -11.98 36.40 -33.21
N ARG A 182 -12.17 35.08 -33.36
CA ARG A 182 -12.43 34.45 -34.67
C ARG A 182 -13.73 34.93 -35.28
N ILE A 183 -14.80 35.02 -34.49
CA ILE A 183 -16.11 35.52 -34.93
C ILE A 183 -16.00 36.99 -35.33
N GLU A 184 -15.36 37.82 -34.51
CA GLU A 184 -15.28 39.26 -34.72
C GLU A 184 -14.45 39.60 -35.97
N LEU A 185 -13.43 38.81 -36.30
CA LEU A 185 -12.59 39.01 -37.48
C LEU A 185 -13.12 38.30 -38.74
N HIS A 186 -14.13 37.43 -38.61
CA HIS A 186 -14.64 36.63 -39.72
C HIS A 186 -15.19 37.50 -40.86
N GLY A 187 -14.68 37.28 -42.08
CA GLY A 187 -15.15 37.96 -43.29
C GLY A 187 -14.80 39.46 -43.38
N LYS A 188 -14.03 39.99 -42.42
CA LYS A 188 -13.60 41.40 -42.42
C LYS A 188 -12.28 41.57 -43.15
N VAL A 189 -12.14 42.72 -43.83
CA VAL A 189 -10.84 43.16 -44.36
C VAL A 189 -10.05 43.75 -43.20
N ILE A 190 -9.00 43.05 -42.78
CA ILE A 190 -8.18 43.39 -41.62
C ILE A 190 -6.77 43.85 -42.03
N PRO A 191 -6.11 44.71 -41.23
CA PRO A 191 -4.73 45.10 -41.50
C PRO A 191 -3.77 43.91 -41.51
N TYR A 192 -2.71 44.01 -42.30
CA TYR A 192 -1.75 42.92 -42.50
C TYR A 192 -1.20 42.35 -41.18
N TYR A 193 -0.75 43.20 -40.26
CA TYR A 193 -0.16 42.77 -38.99
C TYR A 193 -1.18 42.09 -38.04
N LEU A 194 -2.45 42.52 -38.06
CA LEU A 194 -3.53 41.84 -37.33
C LEU A 194 -3.84 40.48 -37.96
N GLY A 195 -3.84 40.41 -39.29
CA GLY A 195 -4.01 39.16 -40.03
C GLY A 195 -2.89 38.15 -39.78
N GLN A 196 -1.64 38.59 -39.67
CA GLN A 196 -0.52 37.73 -39.27
C GLN A 196 -0.73 37.13 -37.88
N TYR A 197 -1.02 37.96 -36.89
CA TYR A 197 -1.30 37.50 -35.53
C TYR A 197 -2.45 36.48 -35.49
N PHE A 198 -3.53 36.75 -36.22
CA PHE A 198 -4.67 35.83 -36.31
C PHE A 198 -4.30 34.50 -36.97
N ASN A 199 -3.53 34.52 -38.06
CA ASN A 199 -3.07 33.31 -38.73
C ASN A 199 -2.17 32.47 -37.81
N GLU A 200 -1.32 33.10 -36.99
CA GLU A 200 -0.49 32.40 -36.00
C GLU A 200 -1.36 31.71 -34.93
N ILE A 201 -2.47 32.32 -34.49
CA ILE A 201 -3.45 31.66 -33.61
C ILE A 201 -4.03 30.41 -34.29
N GLU A 202 -4.49 30.52 -35.54
CA GLU A 202 -5.05 29.39 -36.29
C GLU A 202 -4.02 28.27 -36.48
N GLU A 203 -2.76 28.61 -36.77
CA GLU A 203 -1.68 27.65 -36.88
C GLU A 203 -1.44 26.89 -35.57
N ILE A 204 -1.48 27.58 -34.42
CA ILE A 204 -1.39 26.95 -33.10
C ILE A 204 -2.54 25.94 -32.91
N ILE A 205 -3.78 26.30 -33.27
CA ILE A 205 -4.95 25.43 -33.15
C ILE A 205 -4.82 24.20 -34.07
N VAL A 206 -4.39 24.39 -35.31
CA VAL A 206 -4.14 23.30 -36.26
C VAL A 206 -3.05 22.36 -35.74
N ASN A 207 -1.96 22.92 -35.23
CA ASN A 207 -0.85 22.14 -34.67
C ASN A 207 -1.27 21.32 -33.45
N LEU A 208 -2.14 21.86 -32.59
CA LEU A 208 -2.73 21.13 -31.47
C LEU A 208 -3.55 19.93 -31.96
N ARG A 209 -4.43 20.13 -32.95
CA ARG A 209 -5.32 19.08 -33.50
C ARG A 209 -4.54 17.94 -34.17
N ASN A 210 -3.33 18.23 -34.65
CA ASN A 210 -2.43 17.24 -35.24
C ASN A 210 -1.66 16.42 -34.20
N GLN A 211 -1.76 16.75 -32.89
CA GLN A 211 -1.14 15.95 -31.84
C GLN A 211 -1.99 14.73 -31.47
N ASP A 212 -1.32 13.61 -31.23
CA ASP A 212 -1.96 12.45 -30.62
C ASP A 212 -2.46 12.79 -29.21
N ASN A 213 -3.70 12.40 -28.90
CA ASN A 213 -4.33 12.69 -27.61
C ASN A 213 -4.27 14.19 -27.25
N TYR A 214 -4.67 15.06 -28.20
CA TYR A 214 -4.67 16.52 -28.04
C TYR A 214 -5.52 17.04 -26.85
N LEU A 215 -6.38 16.20 -26.27
CA LEU A 215 -7.14 16.49 -25.06
C LEU A 215 -6.33 16.29 -23.76
N SER A 216 -5.14 15.70 -23.84
CA SER A 216 -4.32 15.47 -22.66
C SER A 216 -3.86 16.81 -22.05
N PRO A 217 -3.82 16.90 -20.71
CA PRO A 217 -3.45 18.14 -20.01
C PRO A 217 -2.10 18.71 -20.46
N LYS A 218 -1.11 17.83 -20.63
CA LYS A 218 0.26 18.20 -21.05
C LYS A 218 0.30 18.75 -22.47
N ILE A 219 -0.30 18.03 -23.43
CA ILE A 219 -0.30 18.46 -24.83
C ILE A 219 -1.05 19.79 -24.98
N MET A 220 -2.21 19.93 -24.32
CA MET A 220 -2.96 21.18 -24.30
C MET A 220 -2.13 22.33 -23.73
N ASN A 221 -1.41 22.12 -22.62
CA ASN A 221 -0.54 23.14 -22.07
C ASN A 221 0.59 23.50 -23.04
N ASP A 222 1.32 22.52 -23.54
CA ASP A 222 2.59 22.73 -24.27
C ASP A 222 2.38 23.25 -25.70
N PHE A 223 1.32 22.78 -26.39
CA PHE A 223 1.06 23.10 -27.79
C PHE A 223 0.01 24.18 -28.00
N TYR A 224 -0.82 24.49 -27.00
CA TYR A 224 -1.84 25.52 -27.11
C TYR A 224 -1.58 26.67 -26.14
N ILE A 225 -1.64 26.44 -24.83
CA ILE A 225 -1.55 27.51 -23.82
C ILE A 225 -0.19 28.22 -23.85
N GLN A 226 0.93 27.48 -23.81
CA GLN A 226 2.26 28.09 -23.83
C GLN A 226 2.57 28.77 -25.16
N LYS A 227 2.03 28.25 -26.28
CA LYS A 227 2.20 28.87 -27.60
C LYS A 227 1.45 30.18 -27.71
N LEU A 228 0.20 30.25 -27.24
CA LEU A 228 -0.56 31.50 -27.18
C LEU A 228 0.08 32.52 -26.24
N LEU A 229 0.60 32.09 -25.07
CA LEU A 229 1.36 32.97 -24.18
C LEU A 229 2.62 33.53 -24.85
N ALA A 230 3.37 32.70 -25.58
CA ALA A 230 4.55 33.12 -26.31
C ALA A 230 4.19 34.11 -27.43
N LEU A 231 3.11 33.84 -28.17
CA LEU A 231 2.59 34.71 -29.22
C LEU A 231 2.27 36.11 -28.67
N ASN A 232 1.58 36.18 -27.53
CA ASN A 232 1.19 37.43 -26.88
C ASN A 232 2.36 38.20 -26.26
N ARG A 233 3.51 37.55 -26.07
CA ARG A 233 4.75 38.15 -25.59
C ARG A 233 5.69 38.55 -26.72
N ASN A 234 5.42 38.13 -27.95
CA ASN A 234 6.25 38.47 -29.10
C ASN A 234 6.19 39.98 -29.37
N ARG A 235 7.36 40.61 -29.48
CA ARG A 235 7.47 42.06 -29.70
C ARG A 235 6.82 42.49 -31.01
N ASP A 236 6.88 41.64 -32.03
CA ASP A 236 6.32 41.93 -33.36
C ASP A 236 4.78 42.03 -33.31
N ASN A 237 4.15 41.44 -32.29
CA ASN A 237 2.70 41.41 -32.12
C ASN A 237 2.18 42.51 -31.17
N ILE A 238 3.05 43.24 -30.47
CA ILE A 238 2.64 44.26 -29.49
C ILE A 238 1.78 45.34 -30.14
N GLN A 239 2.11 45.76 -31.36
CA GLN A 239 1.34 46.78 -32.08
C GLN A 239 -0.10 46.31 -32.34
N ALA A 240 -0.27 45.06 -32.79
CA ALA A 240 -1.60 44.47 -33.01
C ALA A 240 -2.42 44.43 -31.70
N LEU A 241 -1.78 43.99 -30.61
CA LEU A 241 -2.42 43.87 -29.30
C LEU A 241 -2.83 45.23 -28.71
N GLN A 242 -2.07 46.29 -28.99
CA GLN A 242 -2.38 47.65 -28.53
C GLN A 242 -3.50 48.30 -29.36
N ASP A 243 -3.37 48.27 -30.68
CA ASP A 243 -4.31 48.93 -31.59
C ASP A 243 -5.69 48.24 -31.58
N PHE A 244 -5.71 46.91 -31.44
CA PHE A 244 -6.92 46.09 -31.46
C PHE A 244 -7.29 45.50 -30.10
N LYS A 245 -6.89 46.15 -29.00
CA LYS A 245 -7.21 45.70 -27.63
C LYS A 245 -8.69 45.41 -27.38
N HIS A 246 -9.58 46.11 -28.08
CA HIS A 246 -11.03 46.00 -27.95
C HIS A 246 -11.61 44.77 -28.67
N ILE A 247 -10.82 44.12 -29.53
CA ILE A 247 -11.15 42.87 -30.21
C ILE A 247 -10.37 41.71 -29.60
N LEU A 248 -9.06 41.90 -29.39
CA LEU A 248 -8.15 40.85 -28.96
C LEU A 248 -8.18 40.55 -27.46
N HIS A 249 -8.81 41.43 -26.66
CA HIS A 249 -8.93 41.29 -25.21
C HIS A 249 -7.62 40.82 -24.54
N PRO A 250 -6.47 41.45 -24.85
CA PRO A 250 -5.16 40.85 -24.58
C PRO A 250 -4.88 40.70 -23.09
N VAL A 251 -5.48 41.54 -22.25
CA VAL A 251 -5.38 41.43 -20.79
C VAL A 251 -6.19 40.24 -20.31
N GLU A 252 -7.48 40.14 -20.69
CA GLU A 252 -8.32 39.02 -20.28
C GLU A 252 -7.78 37.68 -20.78
N LEU A 253 -7.34 37.62 -22.05
CA LEU A 253 -6.77 36.42 -22.66
C LEU A 253 -5.48 35.99 -21.96
N ASN A 254 -4.55 36.91 -21.72
CA ASN A 254 -3.31 36.58 -20.99
C ASN A 254 -3.59 36.14 -19.56
N SER A 255 -4.54 36.77 -18.86
CA SER A 255 -4.95 36.35 -17.53
C SER A 255 -5.51 34.92 -17.53
N ALA A 256 -6.40 34.59 -18.47
CA ALA A 256 -6.98 33.24 -18.60
C ALA A 256 -5.92 32.18 -18.97
N LEU A 257 -4.99 32.52 -19.87
CA LEU A 257 -3.87 31.65 -20.25
C LEU A 257 -2.92 31.38 -19.07
N LEU A 258 -2.54 32.42 -18.32
CA LEU A 258 -1.69 32.30 -17.14
C LEU A 258 -2.37 31.48 -16.04
N GLU A 259 -3.66 31.72 -15.80
CA GLU A 259 -4.43 30.92 -14.84
C GLU A 259 -4.47 29.46 -15.27
N THR A 260 -4.77 29.16 -16.54
CA THR A 260 -4.78 27.78 -17.05
C THR A 260 -3.43 27.10 -16.89
N SER A 261 -2.33 27.80 -17.19
CA SER A 261 -0.98 27.30 -16.98
C SER A 261 -0.69 27.01 -15.49
N LEU A 262 -1.13 27.89 -14.59
CA LEU A 262 -0.99 27.66 -13.14
C LEU A 262 -1.80 26.46 -12.66
N ARG A 263 -3.04 26.29 -13.14
CA ARG A 263 -3.88 25.12 -12.81
C ARG A 263 -3.26 23.82 -13.31
N TYR A 264 -2.67 23.82 -14.51
CA TYR A 264 -1.90 22.69 -15.02
C TYR A 264 -0.71 22.35 -14.11
N THR A 265 0.08 23.34 -13.69
CA THR A 265 1.20 23.11 -12.77
C THR A 265 0.74 22.52 -11.44
N ASN A 266 -0.34 23.04 -10.86
CA ASN A 266 -0.90 22.50 -9.62
C ASN A 266 -1.34 21.04 -9.77
N GLN A 267 -2.01 20.70 -10.88
CA GLN A 267 -2.39 19.33 -11.17
C GLN A 267 -1.15 18.42 -11.33
N SER A 268 -0.14 18.87 -12.10
CA SER A 268 1.10 18.12 -12.31
C SER A 268 1.82 17.82 -11.00
N ASN A 269 1.90 18.82 -10.10
CA ASN A 269 2.52 18.65 -8.79
C ASN A 269 1.80 17.60 -7.93
N VAL A 270 0.46 17.57 -7.98
CA VAL A 270 -0.31 16.53 -7.28
C VAL A 270 -0.03 15.15 -7.86
N ILE A 271 -0.06 15.01 -9.19
CA ILE A 271 0.23 13.74 -9.85
C ILE A 271 1.63 13.25 -9.50
N GLU A 272 2.64 14.12 -9.56
CA GLU A 272 4.03 13.76 -9.25
C GLU A 272 4.20 13.33 -7.78
N ALA A 273 3.61 14.08 -6.84
CA ALA A 273 3.68 13.75 -5.41
C ALA A 273 3.09 12.36 -5.10
N TYR A 274 1.93 12.04 -5.68
CA TYR A 274 1.28 10.75 -5.47
C TYR A 274 1.93 9.62 -6.27
N HIS A 275 2.48 9.90 -7.45
CA HIS A 275 3.23 8.92 -8.25
C HIS A 275 4.41 8.34 -7.44
N VAL A 276 5.17 9.20 -6.75
CA VAL A 276 6.26 8.77 -5.87
C VAL A 276 5.73 7.96 -4.68
N ASN A 277 4.70 8.47 -4.00
CA ASN A 277 4.12 7.81 -2.82
C ASN A 277 3.64 6.37 -3.12
N PHE A 278 2.88 6.16 -4.20
CA PHE A 278 2.37 4.82 -4.53
C PHE A 278 3.46 3.85 -4.96
N LYS A 279 4.55 4.33 -5.56
CA LYS A 279 5.75 3.52 -5.83
C LYS A 279 6.42 3.06 -4.54
N GLU A 280 6.56 3.95 -3.57
CA GLU A 280 7.14 3.63 -2.25
C GLU A 280 6.25 2.66 -1.46
N LEU A 281 4.93 2.82 -1.53
CA LEU A 281 3.98 1.88 -0.95
C LEU A 281 4.12 0.50 -1.58
N ALA A 282 4.14 0.39 -2.92
CA ALA A 282 4.34 -0.88 -3.61
C ALA A 282 5.63 -1.59 -3.14
N ASN A 283 6.74 -0.85 -3.09
CA ASN A 283 8.04 -1.36 -2.62
C ASN A 283 7.98 -1.83 -1.17
N SER A 284 7.29 -1.09 -0.30
CA SER A 284 7.11 -1.44 1.10
C SER A 284 6.34 -2.74 1.26
N PHE A 285 5.26 -2.94 0.49
CA PHE A 285 4.50 -4.19 0.49
C PHE A 285 5.32 -5.38 -0.04
N PHE A 286 6.13 -5.21 -1.10
CA PHE A 286 7.05 -6.25 -1.57
C PHE A 286 8.10 -6.61 -0.52
N LYS A 287 8.74 -5.60 0.09
CA LYS A 287 9.76 -5.81 1.13
C LYS A 287 9.16 -6.56 2.32
N THR A 288 7.96 -6.18 2.74
CA THR A 288 7.22 -6.87 3.82
C THR A 288 6.89 -8.31 3.42
N SER A 289 6.46 -8.56 2.19
CA SER A 289 6.22 -9.92 1.67
C SER A 289 7.47 -10.80 1.72
N VAL A 290 8.63 -10.25 1.34
CA VAL A 290 9.93 -10.95 1.44
C VAL A 290 10.29 -11.23 2.91
N SER A 291 10.06 -10.27 3.81
CA SER A 291 10.27 -10.45 5.25
C SER A 291 9.42 -11.59 5.82
N VAL A 292 8.12 -11.62 5.47
CA VAL A 292 7.20 -12.71 5.86
C VAL A 292 7.65 -14.05 5.27
N LYS A 293 8.13 -14.09 4.01
CA LYS A 293 8.67 -15.30 3.39
C LYS A 293 9.87 -15.87 4.14
N ASN A 294 10.78 -14.99 4.57
CA ASN A 294 11.93 -15.40 5.37
C ASN A 294 11.49 -15.89 6.76
N ALA A 295 10.56 -15.18 7.41
CA ALA A 295 9.98 -15.61 8.68
C ALA A 295 9.29 -16.97 8.58
N TYR A 296 8.49 -17.18 7.53
CA TYR A 296 7.81 -18.45 7.23
C TYR A 296 8.81 -19.61 7.12
N ARG A 297 9.93 -19.42 6.41
CA ARG A 297 10.95 -20.47 6.26
C ARG A 297 11.50 -20.92 7.62
N VAL A 298 11.84 -19.96 8.48
CA VAL A 298 12.41 -20.25 9.81
C VAL A 298 11.38 -20.85 10.75
N LEU A 299 10.16 -20.31 10.78
CA LEU A 299 9.12 -20.73 11.73
C LEU A 299 8.45 -22.06 11.32
N CYS A 300 8.29 -22.31 10.03
CA CYS A 300 7.43 -23.39 9.52
C CYS A 300 8.19 -24.54 8.84
N MET A 301 9.33 -24.29 8.19
CA MET A 301 9.98 -25.31 7.34
C MET A 301 11.10 -26.11 8.01
N HIS A 302 11.52 -25.74 9.22
CA HIS A 302 12.65 -26.39 9.90
C HIS A 302 12.43 -27.89 10.21
N LYS A 303 11.18 -28.39 10.21
CA LYS A 303 10.87 -29.82 10.39
C LYS A 303 10.82 -30.64 9.09
N GLU A 304 10.60 -30.02 7.93
CA GLU A 304 10.47 -30.76 6.66
C GLU A 304 11.85 -31.12 6.04
N GLU A 305 12.87 -30.27 6.21
CA GLU A 305 14.23 -30.58 5.72
C GLU A 305 14.93 -31.67 6.56
N VAL A 306 14.67 -31.73 7.87
CA VAL A 306 15.21 -32.78 8.76
C VAL A 306 14.57 -34.14 8.49
N ARG A 307 13.31 -34.18 8.02
CA ARG A 307 12.62 -35.42 7.61
C ARG A 307 12.99 -35.90 6.21
N ARG A 308 13.47 -35.03 5.31
CA ARG A 308 13.95 -35.42 3.97
C ARG A 308 15.42 -35.84 3.93
N ARG A 309 16.18 -35.55 5.00
CA ARG A 309 17.59 -35.94 5.16
C ARG A 309 17.80 -37.18 6.05
N LYS A 310 16.71 -37.79 6.53
CA LYS A 310 16.68 -39.08 7.22
C LYS A 310 15.91 -40.06 6.36
#